data_AF-I5AXE8-F1
#
_entry.id   AF-I5AXE8-F1
#
_cell.length_a   1.000
_cell.length_b   1.000
_cell.length_c   1.000
_cell.angle_alpha   90.00
_cell.angle_beta   90.00
_cell.angle_gamma   90.00
#
_symmetry.space_group_name_H-M   'P 1'
#
loop_
_entity.id
_entity.type
_entity.pdbx_description
1 polymer ?
#
loop_
_entity_poly.entity_id
_entity_poly.type
_entity_poly.pdbx_seq_one_letter_code
_entity_poly.pdbx_strand_id
1 'polypeptide(L)'
;MSRFQVDADEVISAKKAMEEKLEQFSRAMKRMKLSVDELDEVWEGPNHDSFRKSFSGRFESMKSYEKMMKTYIDHLGDAGKTYRKCEEDVKSLC
;
A
#
# COMPACT_ATOMS: atom_id res chain seq x y z
N MET A 1 31.48 -6.20 15.79
CA MET A 1 30.66 -5.54 14.76
C MET A 1 29.37 -6.33 14.65
N SER A 2 28.22 -5.73 15.00
CA SER A 2 26.93 -6.41 14.90
C SER A 2 26.63 -6.64 13.42
N ARG A 3 26.54 -7.91 13.00
CA ARG A 3 26.23 -8.29 11.64
C ARG A 3 24.74 -8.02 11.46
N PHE A 4 24.37 -6.97 10.73
CA PHE A 4 22.99 -6.79 10.28
C PHE A 4 22.68 -7.93 9.32
N GLN A 5 22.22 -9.04 9.87
CA GLN A 5 21.76 -10.20 9.11
C GLN A 5 20.33 -9.88 8.68
N VAL A 6 20.20 -9.14 7.59
CA VAL A 6 18.92 -8.94 6.94
C VAL A 6 18.63 -10.22 6.18
N ASP A 7 17.68 -11.01 6.68
CA ASP A 7 17.23 -12.21 6.00
C ASP A 7 16.38 -11.81 4.79
N ALA A 8 16.82 -12.18 3.59
CA ALA A 8 16.10 -11.90 2.36
C ALA A 8 14.67 -12.46 2.38
N ASP A 9 14.45 -13.58 3.08
CA ASP A 9 13.15 -14.23 3.19
C ASP A 9 12.22 -13.48 4.16
N GLU A 10 12.74 -12.82 5.19
CA GLU A 10 11.96 -11.92 6.04
C GLU A 10 11.47 -10.70 5.26
N VAL A 11 12.34 -10.09 4.45
CA VAL A 11 11.98 -8.92 3.61
C VAL A 11 10.91 -9.30 2.58
N ILE A 12 11.04 -10.47 1.95
CA ILE A 12 10.07 -10.97 0.98
C ILE A 12 8.74 -11.31 1.64
N SER A 13 8.77 -11.91 2.84
CA SER A 13 7.57 -12.19 3.62
C SER A 13 6.85 -10.90 4.04
N ALA A 14 7.60 -9.89 4.47
CA ALA A 14 7.06 -8.57 4.79
C ALA A 14 6.41 -7.90 3.58
N LYS A 15 7.06 -7.96 2.40
CA LYS A 15 6.47 -7.48 1.14
C LYS A 15 5.10 -8.11 0.88
N LYS A 16 5.02 -9.46 0.95
CA LYS A 16 3.77 -10.18 0.68
C LYS A 16 2.66 -9.78 1.64
N ALA A 17 2.97 -9.69 2.94
CA ALA A 17 2.00 -9.25 3.94
C ALA A 17 1.49 -7.83 3.66
N MET A 18 2.36 -6.92 3.19
CA MET A 18 1.97 -5.56 2.83
C MET A 18 1.13 -5.51 1.55
N GLU A 19 1.43 -6.36 0.55
CA GLU A 19 0.60 -6.48 -0.65
C GLU A 19 -0.84 -6.88 -0.30
N GLU A 20 -1.01 -7.89 0.55
CA GLU A 20 -2.33 -8.35 1.01
C GLU A 20 -3.09 -7.24 1.75
N LYS A 21 -2.42 -6.49 2.62
CA LYS A 21 -3.02 -5.37 3.36
C LYS A 21 -3.38 -4.20 2.47
N LEU A 22 -2.53 -3.86 1.51
CA LEU A 22 -2.80 -2.82 0.53
C LEU A 22 -4.01 -3.19 -0.35
N GLU A 23 -4.14 -4.47 -0.70
CA GLU A 23 -5.27 -4.96 -1.48
C GLU A 23 -6.58 -4.87 -0.69
N GLN A 24 -6.55 -5.21 0.62
CA GLN A 24 -7.67 -5.01 1.53
C GLN A 24 -8.06 -3.52 1.65
N PHE A 25 -7.07 -2.63 1.75
CA PHE A 25 -7.27 -1.18 1.79
C PHE A 25 -7.92 -0.67 0.49
N SER A 26 -7.40 -1.07 -0.67
CA SER A 26 -7.94 -0.69 -1.98
C SER A 26 -9.39 -1.14 -2.15
N ARG A 27 -9.73 -2.37 -1.71
CA ARG A 27 -11.12 -2.86 -1.69
C ARG A 27 -12.01 -2.02 -0.77
N ALA A 28 -11.53 -1.64 0.41
CA ALA A 28 -12.29 -0.81 1.34
C ALA A 28 -12.57 0.58 0.78
N MET A 29 -11.57 1.22 0.14
CA MET A 29 -11.75 2.51 -0.53
C MET A 29 -12.80 2.45 -1.64
N LYS A 30 -12.77 1.40 -2.47
CA LYS A 30 -13.76 1.21 -3.54
C LYS A 30 -15.19 1.11 -2.98
N ARG A 31 -15.39 0.30 -1.93
CA ARG A 31 -16.70 0.19 -1.28
C ARG A 31 -17.18 1.52 -0.71
N MET A 32 -16.30 2.25 -0.03
CA MET A 32 -16.63 3.55 0.53
C MET A 32 -17.02 4.57 -0.54
N LYS A 33 -16.32 4.58 -1.68
CA LYS A 33 -16.68 5.45 -2.82
C LYS A 33 -18.05 5.11 -3.38
N LEU A 34 -18.33 3.82 -3.58
CA LEU A 34 -19.64 3.36 -4.04
C LEU A 34 -20.76 3.79 -3.09
N SER A 35 -20.59 3.61 -1.77
CA SER A 35 -21.60 4.04 -0.79
C SER A 35 -21.83 5.55 -0.77
N VAL A 36 -20.80 6.36 -1.07
CA VAL A 36 -20.98 7.81 -1.21
C VAL A 36 -21.68 8.15 -2.52
N ASP A 37 -21.39 7.43 -3.61
CA ASP A 37 -22.09 7.64 -4.89
C ASP A 37 -23.58 7.27 -4.79
N GLU A 38 -23.91 6.18 -4.09
CA GLU A 38 -25.29 5.80 -3.78
C GLU A 38 -25.98 6.86 -2.89
N LEU A 39 -25.26 7.43 -1.93
CA LEU A 39 -25.78 8.51 -1.08
C LEU A 39 -26.02 9.80 -1.88
N ASP A 40 -25.15 10.11 -2.85
CA ASP A 40 -25.27 11.26 -3.75
C ASP A 40 -26.55 11.20 -4.61
N GLU A 41 -27.13 10.02 -4.85
CA GLU A 41 -28.37 9.87 -5.62
C GLU A 41 -29.65 10.19 -4.82
N VAL A 42 -29.59 10.10 -3.49
CA VAL A 42 -30.77 10.17 -2.62
C VAL A 42 -30.77 11.35 -1.66
N TRP A 43 -29.62 11.99 -1.45
CA TRP A 43 -29.46 13.08 -0.49
C TRP A 43 -29.02 14.35 -1.19
N GLU A 44 -29.89 15.37 -1.19
CA GLU A 44 -29.59 16.69 -1.74
C GLU A 44 -29.59 17.80 -0.66
N GLY A 45 -28.93 18.91 -0.97
CA GLY A 45 -28.94 20.14 -0.17
C GLY A 45 -27.55 20.65 0.25
N PRO A 46 -27.45 21.83 0.88
CA PRO A 46 -26.17 22.49 1.16
C PRO A 46 -25.22 21.69 2.09
N ASN A 47 -25.77 20.82 2.94
CA ASN A 47 -24.99 19.92 3.79
C ASN A 47 -24.37 18.76 2.98
N HIS A 48 -25.07 18.30 1.94
CA HIS A 48 -24.59 17.29 1.01
C HIS A 48 -23.38 17.80 0.21
N ASP A 49 -23.46 19.00 -0.35
CA ASP A 49 -22.36 19.62 -1.10
C ASP A 49 -21.07 19.76 -0.25
N SER A 50 -21.23 20.20 1.00
CA SER A 50 -20.13 20.34 1.95
C SER A 50 -19.48 18.99 2.29
N PHE A 51 -20.31 17.96 2.51
CA PHE A 51 -19.85 16.59 2.72
C PHE A 51 -19.10 16.07 1.50
N ARG A 52 -19.67 16.18 0.30
CA ARG A 52 -19.11 15.68 -0.96
C ARG A 52 -17.75 16.30 -1.27
N LYS A 53 -17.61 17.61 -1.07
CA LYS A 53 -16.33 18.31 -1.23
C LYS A 53 -15.29 17.80 -0.24
N SER A 54 -15.68 17.64 1.02
CA SER A 54 -14.80 17.13 2.08
C SER A 54 -14.39 15.68 1.83
N PHE A 55 -15.33 14.84 1.40
CA PHE A 55 -15.09 13.45 1.06
C PHE A 55 -14.11 13.34 -0.11
N SER A 56 -14.32 14.09 -1.19
CA SER A 56 -13.46 14.05 -2.38
C SER A 56 -12.00 14.37 -2.03
N GLY A 57 -11.74 15.42 -1.24
CA GLY A 57 -10.38 15.76 -0.81
C GLY A 57 -9.72 14.68 0.06
N ARG A 58 -10.49 14.07 0.98
CA ARG A 58 -10.01 12.95 1.80
C ARG A 58 -9.76 11.71 0.95
N PHE A 59 -10.62 11.44 -0.03
CA PHE A 59 -10.51 10.30 -0.93
C PHE A 59 -9.26 10.40 -1.82
N GLU A 60 -8.95 11.58 -2.36
CA GLU A 60 -7.68 11.80 -3.08
C GLU A 60 -6.47 11.61 -2.18
N SER A 61 -6.54 12.06 -0.92
CA SER A 61 -5.46 11.81 0.04
C SER A 61 -5.25 10.30 0.26
N MET A 62 -6.33 9.53 0.39
CA MET A 62 -6.27 8.07 0.53
C MET A 62 -5.71 7.36 -0.71
N LYS A 63 -6.03 7.83 -1.93
CA LYS A 63 -5.37 7.34 -3.15
C LYS A 63 -3.86 7.63 -3.17
N SER A 64 -3.46 8.80 -2.69
CA SER A 64 -2.04 9.16 -2.58
C SER A 64 -1.32 8.21 -1.62
N TYR A 65 -1.92 7.90 -0.47
CA TYR A 65 -1.41 6.89 0.46
C TYR A 65 -1.32 5.50 -0.19
N GLU A 66 -2.34 5.07 -0.95
CA GLU A 66 -2.29 3.80 -1.69
C GLU A 66 -1.08 3.76 -2.64
N LYS A 67 -0.83 4.84 -3.38
CA LYS A 67 0.31 4.95 -4.30
C LYS A 67 1.65 4.91 -3.58
N MET A 68 1.78 5.64 -2.48
CA MET A 68 3.01 5.64 -1.67
C MET A 68 3.31 4.24 -1.11
N MET A 69 2.28 3.52 -0.64
CA MET A 69 2.43 2.16 -0.15
C MET A 69 2.85 1.19 -1.27
N LYS A 70 2.34 1.33 -2.49
CA LYS A 70 2.81 0.56 -3.66
C LYS A 70 4.30 0.77 -3.89
N THR A 71 4.75 2.02 -3.93
CA THR A 71 6.17 2.34 -4.11
C THR A 71 7.04 1.75 -3.00
N TYR A 72 6.58 1.80 -1.74
CA TYR A 72 7.28 1.20 -0.62
C TYR A 72 7.40 -0.33 -0.75
N ILE A 73 6.31 -1.00 -1.15
CA ILE A 73 6.28 -2.45 -1.41
C ILE A 73 7.25 -2.83 -2.54
N ASP A 74 7.30 -2.02 -3.60
CA ASP A 74 8.23 -2.23 -4.71
C ASP A 74 9.69 -2.16 -4.22
N HIS A 75 10.02 -1.14 -3.42
CA HIS A 75 11.35 -1.01 -2.82
C HIS A 75 11.72 -2.16 -1.89
N LEU A 76 10.77 -2.69 -1.09
CA LEU A 76 11.00 -3.91 -0.31
C LEU A 76 11.30 -5.11 -1.21
N GLY A 77 10.60 -5.23 -2.35
CA GLY A 77 10.86 -6.29 -3.32
C GLY A 77 12.25 -6.22 -3.93
N ASP A 78 12.69 -5.02 -4.30
CA ASP A 78 14.02 -4.82 -4.85
C ASP A 78 15.11 -5.07 -3.80
N ALA A 79 14.92 -4.58 -2.56
CA ALA A 79 15.81 -4.87 -1.46
C ALA A 79 15.95 -6.38 -1.20
N GLY A 80 14.83 -7.11 -1.15
CA GLY A 80 14.84 -8.57 -0.96
C GLY A 80 15.61 -9.32 -2.06
N LYS A 81 15.46 -8.91 -3.33
CA LYS A 81 16.24 -9.46 -4.44
C LYS A 81 17.73 -9.17 -4.30
N THR A 82 18.09 -7.94 -3.93
CA THR A 82 19.49 -7.53 -3.73
C THR A 82 20.15 -8.34 -2.61
N TYR A 83 19.47 -8.53 -1.48
CA TYR A 83 20.00 -9.35 -0.38
C TYR A 83 20.18 -10.80 -0.81
N ARG A 84 19.20 -11.41 -1.46
CA ARG A 84 19.30 -12.79 -1.96
C ARG A 84 20.47 -12.98 -2.91
N LYS A 85 20.63 -12.06 -3.88
CA LYS A 85 21.76 -12.11 -4.82
C LYS A 85 23.10 -12.02 -4.10
N CYS A 86 23.22 -11.11 -3.12
CA CYS A 86 24.43 -10.98 -2.31
C CYS A 86 24.76 -12.27 -1.56
N GLU A 87 23.76 -12.93 -0.98
CA GLU A 87 23.94 -14.23 -0.31
C GLU A 87 24.38 -15.35 -1.26
N GLU A 88 23.83 -15.40 -2.48
CA GLU A 88 24.21 -16.35 -3.52
C GLU A 88 25.66 -16.11 -3.99
N ASP A 89 26.02 -14.85 -4.25
CA ASP A 89 27.38 -14.46 -4.67
C ASP A 89 28.40 -14.88 -3.60
N VAL A 90 28.13 -14.61 -2.31
CA VAL A 90 29.01 -15.02 -1.20
C VAL A 90 29.12 -16.54 -1.07
N LYS A 91 28.01 -17.27 -1.21
CA LYS A 91 28.01 -18.74 -1.18
C LYS A 91 28.83 -19.34 -2.33
N SER A 92 28.82 -18.72 -3.50
CA SER A 92 29.57 -19.19 -4.68
C SER A 92 31.09 -19.02 -4.57
N LEU A 93 31.55 -18.18 -3.64
CA LEU A 93 32.97 -17.91 -3.37
C LEU A 93 33.56 -18.79 -2.25
N CYS A 94 32.73 -19.60 -1.59
CA CYS A 94 33.12 -20.52 -0.52
C CYS A 94 33.16 -21.96 -1.01
#